data_AF-A0A5C7P5X2-F1
#
_entry.id   AF-A0A5C7P5X2-F1
#
_cell.length_a   1.000
_cell.length_b   1.000
_cell.length_c   1.000
_cell.angle_alpha   90.00
_cell.angle_beta   90.00
_cell.angle_gamma   90.00
#
_symmetry.space_group_name_H-M   'P 1'
#
loop_
_entity.id
_entity.type
_entity.pdbx_description
1 polymer ?
#
loop_
_entity_poly.entity_id
_entity_poly.type
_entity_poly.pdbx_seq_one_letter_code
_entity_poly.pdbx_strand_id
1 'polypeptide(L)'
;MAKKFGLTPEQKAAKKAAKKQKADNKAVSNLVGPDARGAKVLSDRFFQQGSLGRVDEARPGEVQDILDKSKAFEELYRTQPRSADQQDIVERRKAGLEGYTGAELQAQREAANRETYDAYKQRMGELVSRNASSGFSGPAQAGAQAFLERDLARGLARSEQDLFIRNADEKQRRLGEYSDTISGLESEEYNRRRGSLQDYEGYLNRAREDELTRRQENLDRIAAESAGRVSTYFGGLGIGRANKADAYQRKYGQAYLDTLRYGYDKSVEAAALSGAQTEGPPPINPGGNDTDSSSDGKDDAPAKAPKKKKQAAKQKKYGYKSPSNRLIASDV
;
A
#
# COMPACT_ATOMS: atom_id res chain seq x y z
N MET A 1 -24.66 -34.35 -37.11
CA MET A 1 -24.61 -33.03 -37.80
C MET A 1 -23.78 -32.06 -36.95
N ALA A 2 -22.52 -31.79 -37.31
CA ALA A 2 -21.65 -30.87 -36.58
C ALA A 2 -21.72 -29.45 -37.18
N LYS A 3 -22.23 -28.48 -36.40
CA LYS A 3 -22.27 -27.06 -36.78
C LYS A 3 -20.84 -26.50 -36.79
N LYS A 4 -20.38 -26.03 -37.95
CA LYS A 4 -19.11 -25.29 -38.11
C LYS A 4 -19.26 -23.92 -37.43
N PHE A 5 -18.74 -23.78 -36.21
CA PHE A 5 -18.61 -22.48 -35.56
C PHE A 5 -17.55 -21.66 -36.31
N GLY A 6 -17.98 -20.55 -36.91
CA GLY A 6 -17.08 -19.61 -37.58
C GLY A 6 -16.18 -18.90 -36.56
N LEU A 7 -14.94 -18.59 -36.97
CA LEU A 7 -13.99 -17.83 -36.14
C LEU A 7 -14.60 -16.51 -35.66
N THR A 8 -14.43 -16.19 -34.38
CA THR A 8 -14.87 -14.93 -33.78
C THR A 8 -14.16 -13.74 -34.44
N PRO A 9 -14.73 -12.52 -34.38
CA PRO A 9 -14.11 -11.31 -34.91
C PRO A 9 -12.68 -11.07 -34.38
N GLU A 10 -12.44 -11.34 -33.10
CA GLU A 10 -11.11 -11.29 -32.49
C GLU A 10 -10.15 -12.33 -33.08
N GLN A 11 -10.60 -13.57 -33.28
CA GLN A 11 -9.78 -14.61 -33.91
C GLN A 11 -9.47 -14.28 -35.38
N LYS A 12 -10.39 -13.62 -36.09
CA LYS A 12 -10.17 -13.12 -37.45
C LYS A 12 -9.16 -11.97 -37.47
N ALA A 13 -9.25 -11.03 -36.52
CA ALA A 13 -8.30 -9.93 -36.38
C ALA A 13 -6.89 -10.43 -36.02
N ALA A 14 -6.79 -11.36 -35.06
CA ALA A 14 -5.53 -12.00 -34.69
C ALA A 14 -4.90 -12.78 -35.87
N LYS A 15 -5.70 -13.52 -36.64
CA LYS A 15 -5.23 -14.16 -37.88
C LYS A 15 -4.71 -13.15 -38.90
N LYS A 16 -5.39 -12.01 -39.07
CA LYS A 16 -5.00 -10.96 -40.02
C LYS A 16 -3.69 -10.28 -39.58
N ALA A 17 -3.55 -9.98 -38.29
CA ALA A 17 -2.33 -9.44 -37.69
C ALA A 17 -1.15 -10.41 -37.82
N ALA A 18 -1.34 -11.70 -37.50
CA ALA A 18 -0.32 -12.73 -37.67
C ALA A 18 0.10 -12.91 -39.14
N LYS A 19 -0.84 -12.81 -40.09
CA LYS A 19 -0.54 -12.88 -41.53
C LYS A 19 0.26 -11.67 -42.00
N LYS A 20 -0.03 -10.47 -41.48
CA LYS A 20 0.73 -9.25 -41.75
C LYS A 20 2.15 -9.32 -41.18
N GLN A 21 2.31 -9.74 -39.92
CA GLN A 21 3.62 -9.97 -39.31
C GLN A 21 4.46 -11.00 -40.08
N LYS A 22 3.85 -12.08 -40.59
CA LYS A 22 4.56 -13.05 -41.44
C LYS A 22 5.00 -12.46 -42.77
N ALA A 23 4.20 -11.57 -43.36
CA ALA A 23 4.56 -10.88 -44.60
C ALA A 23 5.70 -9.87 -44.38
N ASP A 24 5.65 -9.10 -43.29
CA ASP A 24 6.68 -8.12 -42.93
C ASP A 24 8.01 -8.83 -42.59
N ASN A 25 7.97 -9.92 -41.82
CA ASN A 25 9.15 -10.75 -41.55
C ASN A 25 9.74 -11.37 -42.84
N LYS A 26 8.90 -11.75 -43.81
CA LYS A 26 9.36 -12.27 -45.09
C LYS A 26 10.02 -11.17 -45.93
N ALA A 27 9.45 -9.97 -45.96
CA ALA A 27 10.00 -8.81 -46.65
C ALA A 27 11.36 -8.39 -46.06
N VAL A 28 11.49 -8.34 -44.74
CA VAL A 28 12.78 -8.09 -44.06
C VAL A 28 13.79 -9.20 -44.34
N SER A 29 13.38 -10.47 -44.32
CA SER A 29 14.29 -11.59 -44.65
C SER A 29 14.80 -11.55 -46.09
N ASN A 30 13.97 -11.07 -47.02
CA ASN A 30 14.34 -10.93 -48.43
C ASN A 30 15.26 -9.72 -48.66
N LEU A 31 15.09 -8.62 -47.92
CA LEU A 31 15.90 -7.40 -48.01
C LEU A 31 17.32 -7.59 -47.45
N VAL A 32 17.50 -8.51 -46.49
CA VAL A 32 18.74 -8.64 -45.72
C VAL A 32 19.53 -9.91 -46.10
N GLY A 33 18.93 -10.86 -46.82
CA GLY A 33 19.63 -12.00 -47.41
C GLY A 33 20.07 -13.08 -46.40
N PRO A 34 20.94 -14.02 -46.79
CA PRO A 34 21.36 -15.15 -45.94
C PRO A 34 22.06 -14.71 -44.63
N ASP A 35 22.63 -13.51 -44.58
CA ASP A 35 23.29 -12.95 -43.40
C ASP A 35 22.28 -12.66 -42.28
N ALA A 36 21.02 -12.35 -42.61
CA ALA A 36 19.94 -12.23 -41.64
C ALA A 36 19.61 -13.55 -40.94
N ARG A 37 19.83 -14.70 -41.59
CA ARG A 37 19.62 -15.99 -40.93
C ARG A 37 20.71 -16.23 -39.87
N GLY A 38 21.98 -15.93 -40.18
CA GLY A 38 23.08 -16.02 -39.22
C GLY A 38 22.92 -15.05 -38.05
N ALA A 39 22.58 -13.79 -38.35
CA ALA A 39 22.32 -12.75 -37.35
C ALA A 39 21.15 -13.09 -36.42
N LYS A 40 20.06 -13.66 -36.97
CA LYS A 40 18.92 -14.11 -36.18
C LYS A 40 19.27 -15.30 -35.28
N VAL A 41 20.00 -16.28 -35.80
CA VAL A 41 20.43 -17.44 -35.00
C VAL A 41 21.33 -16.99 -33.85
N LEU A 42 22.23 -16.02 -34.08
CA LEU A 42 23.04 -15.43 -33.01
C LEU A 42 22.19 -14.68 -31.99
N SER A 43 21.27 -13.80 -32.42
CA SER A 43 20.40 -13.06 -31.49
C SER A 43 19.52 -13.99 -30.65
N ASP A 44 18.95 -15.03 -31.27
CA ASP A 44 18.10 -16.01 -30.60
C ASP A 44 18.90 -16.90 -29.63
N ARG A 45 20.20 -17.14 -29.90
CA ARG A 45 21.06 -17.93 -29.02
C ARG A 45 21.53 -17.16 -27.79
N PHE A 46 21.85 -15.88 -27.93
CA PHE A 46 22.32 -15.04 -26.82
C PHE A 46 21.19 -14.48 -25.95
N PHE A 47 20.02 -14.26 -26.50
CA PHE A 47 18.88 -13.68 -25.79
C PHE A 47 17.64 -14.55 -25.94
N GLN A 48 17.66 -15.77 -25.42
CA GLN A 48 16.46 -16.62 -25.38
C GLN A 48 15.37 -15.97 -24.53
N GLN A 49 14.10 -16.31 -24.79
CA GLN A 49 12.99 -15.67 -24.07
C GLN A 49 13.07 -16.04 -22.59
N GLY A 50 13.21 -15.05 -21.70
CA GLY A 50 13.43 -15.28 -20.27
C GLY A 50 14.89 -15.50 -19.87
N SER A 51 15.86 -15.24 -20.76
CA SER A 51 17.29 -15.40 -20.46
C SER A 51 17.81 -14.42 -19.41
N LEU A 52 17.14 -13.28 -19.19
CA LEU A 52 17.50 -12.33 -18.12
C LEU A 52 16.88 -12.70 -16.76
N GLY A 53 16.19 -13.84 -16.68
CA GLY A 53 15.41 -14.28 -15.52
C GLY A 53 14.22 -13.34 -15.32
N ARG A 54 13.00 -13.85 -15.24
CA ARG A 54 11.85 -13.01 -14.86
C ARG A 54 11.61 -13.17 -13.38
N VAL A 55 11.22 -12.09 -12.72
CA VAL A 55 10.72 -12.17 -11.35
C VAL A 55 9.36 -12.86 -11.41
N ASP A 56 9.16 -13.84 -10.54
CA ASP A 56 7.90 -14.58 -10.51
C ASP A 56 6.74 -13.64 -10.18
N GLU A 57 5.73 -13.64 -11.05
CA GLU A 57 4.53 -12.81 -10.93
C GLU A 57 3.51 -13.42 -9.96
N ALA A 58 3.71 -14.67 -9.57
CA ALA A 58 2.94 -15.27 -8.50
C ALA A 58 3.11 -14.45 -7.22
N ARG A 59 1.99 -14.09 -6.57
CA ARG A 59 2.02 -13.58 -5.20
C ARG A 59 2.78 -14.60 -4.36
N PRO A 60 3.81 -14.19 -3.60
CA PRO A 60 4.41 -15.11 -2.66
C PRO A 60 3.29 -15.54 -1.70
N GLY A 61 3.21 -16.83 -1.37
CA GLY A 61 2.16 -17.36 -0.48
C GLY A 61 2.07 -16.57 0.83
N GLU A 62 3.18 -15.96 1.27
CA GLU A 62 3.30 -15.05 2.40
C GLU A 62 2.38 -13.82 2.31
N VAL A 63 2.25 -13.17 1.15
CA VAL A 63 1.38 -11.97 1.00
C VAL A 63 -0.09 -12.36 1.07
N GLN A 64 -0.44 -13.52 0.51
CA GLN A 64 -1.80 -14.04 0.58
C GLN A 64 -2.14 -14.46 2.02
N ASP A 65 -1.20 -15.11 2.72
CA ASP A 65 -1.33 -15.49 4.13
C ASP A 65 -1.46 -14.26 5.05
N ILE A 66 -0.73 -13.17 4.78
CA ILE A 66 -0.89 -11.89 5.52
C ILE A 66 -2.28 -11.27 5.27
N LEU A 67 -2.76 -11.29 4.02
CA LEU A 67 -4.11 -10.81 3.68
C LEU A 67 -5.20 -11.66 4.34
N ASP A 68 -5.02 -12.96 4.41
CA ASP A 68 -5.98 -13.87 5.02
C ASP A 68 -5.97 -13.74 6.55
N LYS A 69 -4.80 -13.60 7.17
CA LYS A 69 -4.65 -13.31 8.61
C LYS A 69 -5.26 -11.97 9.00
N SER A 70 -5.05 -10.94 8.19
CA SER A 70 -5.60 -9.61 8.46
C SER A 70 -7.12 -9.55 8.28
N LYS A 71 -7.68 -10.27 7.29
CA LYS A 71 -9.13 -10.48 7.18
C LYS A 71 -9.70 -11.26 8.36
N ALA A 72 -9.04 -12.35 8.77
CA ALA A 72 -9.45 -13.13 9.93
C ALA A 72 -9.42 -12.29 11.21
N PHE A 73 -8.44 -11.39 11.34
CA PHE A 73 -8.36 -10.43 12.44
C PHE A 73 -9.52 -9.42 12.39
N GLU A 74 -9.82 -8.82 11.24
CA GLU A 74 -10.99 -7.94 11.07
C GLU A 74 -12.29 -8.64 11.48
N GLU A 75 -12.48 -9.88 11.03
CA GLU A 75 -13.66 -10.68 11.32
C GLU A 75 -13.76 -11.05 12.81
N LEU A 76 -12.63 -11.33 13.46
CA LEU A 76 -12.55 -11.55 14.91
C LEU A 76 -13.05 -10.32 15.69
N TYR A 77 -12.60 -9.11 15.36
CA TYR A 77 -13.04 -7.89 16.06
C TYR A 77 -14.45 -7.41 15.67
N ARG A 78 -14.96 -7.87 14.52
CA ARG A 78 -16.34 -7.62 14.12
C ARG A 78 -17.33 -8.48 14.92
N THR A 79 -16.95 -9.72 15.23
CA THR A 79 -17.83 -10.74 15.81
C THR A 79 -17.56 -11.05 17.28
N GLN A 80 -16.42 -10.65 17.83
CA GLN A 80 -16.12 -10.91 19.23
C GLN A 80 -17.13 -10.18 20.14
N PRO A 81 -17.82 -10.92 21.02
CA PRO A 81 -18.59 -10.29 22.07
C PRO A 81 -17.65 -9.52 23.01
N ARG A 82 -18.19 -8.51 23.69
CA ARG A 82 -17.49 -7.80 24.78
C ARG A 82 -16.86 -8.78 25.75
N SER A 83 -15.72 -8.43 26.34
CA SER A 83 -15.11 -9.32 27.34
C SER A 83 -16.09 -9.57 28.50
N ALA A 84 -16.02 -10.74 29.12
CA ALA A 84 -16.90 -11.11 30.24
C ALA A 84 -16.88 -10.04 31.34
N ASP A 85 -15.70 -9.47 31.63
CA ASP A 85 -15.54 -8.40 32.61
C ASP A 85 -16.27 -7.11 32.20
N GLN A 86 -16.23 -6.73 30.92
CA GLN A 86 -16.96 -5.55 30.43
C GLN A 86 -18.48 -5.76 30.48
N GLN A 87 -18.94 -6.97 30.17
CA GLN A 87 -20.36 -7.32 30.28
C GLN A 87 -20.83 -7.29 31.73
N ASP A 88 -20.07 -7.88 32.66
CA ASP A 88 -20.39 -7.89 34.08
C ASP A 88 -20.38 -6.47 34.69
N ILE A 89 -19.46 -5.58 34.28
CA ILE A 89 -19.50 -4.17 34.72
C ILE A 89 -20.76 -3.46 34.20
N VAL A 90 -21.12 -3.68 32.93
CA VAL A 90 -22.33 -3.11 32.33
C VAL A 90 -23.58 -3.65 33.02
N GLU A 91 -23.64 -4.95 33.32
CA GLU A 91 -24.75 -5.59 34.02
C GLU A 91 -24.88 -5.09 35.46
N ARG A 92 -23.77 -4.98 36.20
CA ARG A 92 -23.77 -4.41 37.56
C ARG A 92 -24.23 -2.96 37.56
N ARG A 93 -23.76 -2.14 36.62
CA ARG A 93 -24.23 -0.74 36.49
C ARG A 93 -25.70 -0.66 36.08
N LYS A 94 -26.14 -1.53 35.17
CA LYS A 94 -27.54 -1.64 34.74
C LYS A 94 -28.45 -2.04 35.89
N ALA A 95 -28.06 -3.02 36.70
CA ALA A 95 -28.80 -3.43 37.89
C ALA A 95 -28.87 -2.30 38.93
N GLY A 96 -27.86 -1.43 38.99
CA GLY A 96 -27.84 -0.25 39.87
C GLY A 96 -28.73 0.91 39.40
N LEU A 97 -29.30 0.90 38.20
CA LEU A 97 -30.06 2.02 37.64
C LEU A 97 -31.35 2.36 38.39
N GLU A 98 -31.85 1.45 39.21
CA GLU A 98 -33.06 1.66 40.01
C GLU A 98 -32.83 2.60 41.22
N GLY A 99 -31.62 3.11 41.41
CA GLY A 99 -31.26 4.02 42.49
C GLY A 99 -31.12 3.29 43.83
N TYR A 100 -31.55 3.93 44.92
CA TYR A 100 -31.59 3.25 46.22
C TYR A 100 -32.59 2.10 46.18
N THR A 101 -32.17 0.94 46.71
CA THR A 101 -33.05 -0.21 46.89
C THR A 101 -34.16 0.11 47.90
N GLY A 102 -35.26 -0.65 47.87
CA GLY A 102 -36.35 -0.46 48.84
C GLY A 102 -35.89 -0.53 50.30
N ALA A 103 -34.95 -1.42 50.61
CA ALA A 103 -34.36 -1.54 51.94
C ALA A 103 -33.50 -0.32 52.33
N GLU A 104 -32.70 0.21 51.40
CA GLU A 104 -31.91 1.42 51.62
C GLU A 104 -32.80 2.66 51.82
N LEU A 105 -33.86 2.81 51.01
CA LEU A 105 -34.84 3.88 51.18
C LEU A 105 -35.56 3.78 52.53
N GLN A 106 -35.92 2.57 52.95
CA GLN A 106 -36.52 2.35 54.26
C GLN A 106 -35.56 2.72 55.38
N ALA A 107 -34.29 2.30 55.31
CA ALA A 107 -33.28 2.67 56.30
C ALA A 107 -33.05 4.20 56.37
N GLN A 108 -33.01 4.88 55.22
CA GLN A 108 -32.90 6.33 55.17
C GLN A 108 -34.15 7.03 55.73
N ARG A 109 -35.35 6.50 55.44
CA ARG A 109 -36.61 6.99 55.99
C ARG A 109 -36.63 6.84 57.51
N GLU A 110 -36.23 5.69 58.04
CA GLU A 110 -36.16 5.46 59.48
C GLU A 110 -35.16 6.40 60.15
N ALA A 111 -33.99 6.64 59.54
CA ALA A 111 -33.00 7.58 60.04
C ALA A 111 -33.55 9.03 60.07
N ALA A 112 -34.14 9.50 58.96
CA ALA A 112 -34.70 10.85 58.86
C ALA A 112 -35.91 11.06 59.80
N ASN A 113 -36.74 10.02 59.95
CA ASN A 113 -37.88 10.07 60.86
C ASN A 113 -37.41 10.11 62.32
N ARG A 114 -36.40 9.33 62.70
CA ARG A 114 -35.83 9.36 64.07
C ARG A 114 -35.36 10.77 64.43
N GLU A 115 -34.62 11.43 63.55
CA GLU A 115 -34.16 12.81 63.77
C GLU A 115 -35.35 13.78 63.98
N THR A 116 -36.38 13.66 63.15
CA THR A 116 -37.59 14.49 63.25
C THR A 116 -38.34 14.25 64.57
N TYR A 117 -38.47 12.99 64.98
CA TYR A 117 -39.11 12.62 66.24
C TYR A 117 -38.31 13.06 67.46
N ASP A 118 -36.98 12.97 67.41
CA ASP A 118 -36.11 13.41 68.51
C ASP A 118 -36.18 14.93 68.69
N ALA A 119 -36.14 15.69 67.59
CA ALA A 119 -36.35 17.14 67.60
C ALA A 119 -37.73 17.52 68.15
N TYR A 120 -38.79 16.78 67.78
CA TYR A 120 -40.13 16.98 68.32
C TYR A 120 -40.19 16.72 69.83
N LYS A 121 -39.62 15.60 70.31
CA LYS A 121 -39.58 15.24 71.74
C LYS A 121 -38.83 16.29 72.56
N GLN A 122 -37.69 16.79 72.07
CA GLN A 122 -36.93 17.85 72.73
C GLN A 122 -37.79 19.12 72.87
N ARG A 123 -38.42 19.59 71.78
CA ARG A 123 -39.33 20.74 71.81
C ARG A 123 -40.52 20.54 72.74
N MET A 124 -41.02 19.31 72.85
CA MET A 124 -42.11 18.98 73.78
C MET A 124 -41.67 19.01 75.23
N GLY A 125 -40.48 18.48 75.54
CA GLY A 125 -39.87 18.58 76.86
C GLY A 125 -39.67 20.04 77.29
N GLU A 126 -39.20 20.90 76.38
CA GLU A 126 -39.09 22.34 76.61
C GLU A 126 -40.45 23.01 76.83
N LEU A 127 -41.47 22.64 76.07
CA LEU A 127 -42.81 23.19 76.25
C LEU A 127 -43.41 22.79 77.60
N VAL A 128 -43.24 21.51 78.00
CA VAL A 128 -43.71 21.02 79.30
C VAL A 128 -42.98 21.72 80.44
N SER A 129 -41.65 21.90 80.37
CA SER A 129 -40.89 22.59 81.41
C SER A 129 -41.22 24.09 81.50
N ARG A 130 -41.48 24.75 80.36
CA ARG A 130 -41.98 26.13 80.31
C ARG A 130 -43.38 26.26 80.89
N ASN A 131 -44.30 25.35 80.61
CA ASN A 131 -45.65 25.39 81.18
C ASN A 131 -45.61 25.15 82.70
N ALA A 132 -44.76 24.23 83.17
CA ALA A 132 -44.57 23.96 84.59
C ALA A 132 -43.99 25.17 85.35
N SER A 133 -43.15 25.99 84.71
CA SER A 133 -42.54 27.18 85.33
C SER A 133 -43.35 28.48 85.16
N SER A 134 -44.17 28.59 84.11
CA SER A 134 -44.92 29.82 83.78
C SER A 134 -46.38 29.82 84.22
N GLY A 135 -46.93 28.68 84.67
CA GLY A 135 -48.32 28.59 85.15
C GLY A 135 -49.39 28.69 84.06
N PHE A 136 -49.00 28.70 82.78
CA PHE A 136 -49.94 28.60 81.66
C PHE A 136 -50.61 27.22 81.66
N SER A 137 -51.93 27.18 81.85
CA SER A 137 -52.74 25.95 81.79
C SER A 137 -53.94 26.13 80.86
N GLY A 138 -54.42 25.03 80.27
CA GLY A 138 -55.65 25.01 79.46
C GLY A 138 -55.45 25.28 77.96
N PRO A 139 -56.32 26.07 77.29
CA PRO A 139 -56.40 26.13 75.82
C PRO A 139 -55.13 26.66 75.13
N ALA A 140 -54.32 27.49 75.81
CA ALA A 140 -53.05 27.96 75.29
C ALA A 140 -52.01 26.82 75.15
N GLN A 141 -52.01 25.86 76.08
CA GLN A 141 -51.16 24.67 76.02
C GLN A 141 -51.62 23.73 74.89
N ALA A 142 -52.93 23.53 74.74
CA ALA A 142 -53.49 22.72 73.65
C ALA A 142 -53.16 23.31 72.26
N GLY A 143 -53.21 24.64 72.12
CA GLY A 143 -52.82 25.31 70.88
C GLY A 143 -51.33 25.16 70.54
N ALA A 144 -50.46 25.24 71.54
CA ALA A 144 -49.02 25.07 71.34
C ALA A 144 -48.62 23.62 71.02
N GLN A 145 -49.30 22.63 71.63
CA GLN A 145 -49.15 21.22 71.26
C GLN A 145 -49.61 20.94 69.83
N ALA A 146 -50.80 21.43 69.44
CA ALA A 146 -51.32 21.28 68.08
C ALA A 146 -50.40 21.90 67.01
N PHE A 147 -49.74 23.02 67.34
CA PHE A 147 -48.74 23.64 66.46
C PHE A 147 -47.53 22.73 66.26
N LEU A 148 -47.01 22.13 67.33
CA LEU A 148 -45.84 21.25 67.26
C LEU A 148 -46.15 19.92 66.56
N GLU A 149 -47.36 19.39 66.73
CA GLU A 149 -47.84 18.21 65.97
C GLU A 149 -47.94 18.53 64.47
N ARG A 150 -48.44 19.72 64.11
CA ARG A 150 -48.48 20.18 62.72
C ARG A 150 -47.07 20.35 62.14
N ASP A 151 -46.13 20.86 62.94
CA ASP A 151 -44.73 20.98 62.54
C ASP A 151 -44.04 19.62 62.39
N LEU A 152 -44.35 18.64 63.24
CA LEU A 152 -43.91 17.25 63.08
C LEU A 152 -44.43 16.66 61.76
N ALA A 153 -45.73 16.79 61.49
CA ALA A 153 -46.33 16.31 60.24
C ALA A 153 -45.69 16.95 59.00
N ARG A 154 -45.39 18.25 59.06
CA ARG A 154 -44.65 18.96 58.00
C ARG A 154 -43.21 18.49 57.88
N GLY A 155 -42.54 18.20 59.00
CA GLY A 155 -41.18 17.67 59.02
C GLY A 155 -41.09 16.31 58.34
N LEU A 156 -42.01 15.40 58.67
CA LEU A 156 -42.11 14.08 58.04
C LEU A 156 -42.44 14.17 56.55
N ALA A 157 -43.36 15.05 56.15
CA ALA A 157 -43.67 15.25 54.73
C ALA A 157 -42.47 15.80 53.93
N ARG A 158 -41.70 16.73 54.53
CA ARG A 158 -40.47 17.26 53.91
C ARG A 158 -39.39 16.19 53.81
N SER A 159 -39.18 15.39 54.85
CA SER A 159 -38.18 14.32 54.82
C SER A 159 -38.52 13.27 53.76
N GLU A 160 -39.79 12.91 53.59
CA GLU A 160 -40.23 12.04 52.51
C GLU A 160 -39.98 12.67 51.13
N GLN A 161 -40.36 13.93 50.94
CA GLN A 161 -40.11 14.64 49.68
C GLN A 161 -38.62 14.71 49.33
N ASP A 162 -37.77 15.02 50.31
CA ASP A 162 -36.32 15.07 50.15
C ASP A 162 -35.75 13.69 49.77
N LEU A 163 -36.27 12.60 50.36
CA LEU A 163 -35.87 11.25 50.00
C LEU A 163 -36.28 10.88 48.57
N PHE A 164 -37.46 11.31 48.12
CA PHE A 164 -37.88 11.13 46.73
C PHE A 164 -36.96 11.88 45.76
N ILE A 165 -36.62 13.14 46.06
CA ILE A 165 -35.70 13.95 45.24
C ILE A 165 -34.32 13.30 45.21
N ARG A 166 -33.76 12.92 46.37
CA ARG A 166 -32.46 12.24 46.44
C ARG A 166 -32.44 10.92 45.67
N ASN A 167 -33.53 10.12 45.71
CA ASN A 167 -33.62 8.89 44.92
C ASN A 167 -33.64 9.18 43.42
N ALA A 168 -34.37 10.22 42.99
CA ALA A 168 -34.41 10.64 41.60
C ALA A 168 -33.04 11.14 41.11
N ASP A 169 -32.36 11.97 41.91
CA ASP A 169 -31.01 12.47 41.62
C ASP A 169 -30.00 11.33 41.53
N GLU A 170 -30.08 10.36 42.45
CA GLU A 170 -29.21 9.18 42.44
C GLU A 170 -29.44 8.30 41.20
N LYS A 171 -30.70 8.10 40.79
CA LYS A 171 -31.03 7.42 39.52
C LYS A 171 -30.43 8.15 38.33
N GLN A 172 -30.59 9.47 38.27
CA GLN A 172 -30.06 10.27 37.18
C GLN A 172 -28.53 10.22 37.14
N ARG A 173 -27.87 10.31 38.29
CA ARG A 173 -26.41 10.17 38.42
C ARG A 173 -25.94 8.82 37.89
N ARG A 174 -26.54 7.72 38.35
CA ARG A 174 -26.20 6.36 37.91
C ARG A 174 -26.48 6.14 36.42
N LEU A 175 -27.54 6.72 35.89
CA LEU A 175 -27.86 6.68 34.46
C LEU A 175 -26.81 7.42 33.63
N GLY A 176 -26.35 8.60 34.10
CA GLY A 176 -25.22 9.30 33.49
C GLY A 176 -23.95 8.46 33.49
N GLU A 177 -23.57 7.91 34.65
CA GLU A 177 -22.40 7.04 34.79
C GLU A 177 -22.49 5.77 33.92
N TYR A 178 -23.69 5.19 33.76
CA TYR A 178 -23.94 4.07 32.85
C TYR A 178 -23.78 4.49 31.39
N SER A 179 -24.38 5.61 30.99
CA SER A 179 -24.27 6.17 29.64
C SER A 179 -22.81 6.43 29.27
N ASP A 180 -22.04 7.08 30.15
CA ASP A 180 -20.61 7.36 29.93
C ASP A 180 -19.79 6.08 29.75
N THR A 181 -20.11 5.04 30.54
CA THR A 181 -19.45 3.73 30.41
C THR A 181 -19.75 3.09 29.06
N ILE A 182 -21.02 3.10 28.63
CA ILE A 182 -21.42 2.56 27.33
C ILE A 182 -20.73 3.32 26.20
N SER A 183 -20.77 4.66 26.22
CA SER A 183 -20.12 5.49 25.19
C SER A 183 -18.60 5.30 25.16
N GLY A 184 -17.96 5.12 26.31
CA GLY A 184 -16.52 4.80 26.40
C GLY A 184 -16.20 3.45 25.75
N LEU A 185 -16.97 2.41 26.08
CA LEU A 185 -16.80 1.07 25.50
C LEU A 185 -17.04 1.07 23.99
N GLU A 186 -18.08 1.75 23.51
CA GLU A 186 -18.37 1.88 22.08
C GLU A 186 -17.26 2.63 21.33
N SER A 187 -16.70 3.68 21.95
CA SER A 187 -15.59 4.44 21.38
C SER A 187 -14.32 3.57 21.29
N GLU A 188 -14.02 2.78 22.31
CA GLU A 188 -12.90 1.84 22.28
C GLU A 188 -13.08 0.77 21.20
N GLU A 189 -14.27 0.16 21.12
CA GLU A 189 -14.59 -0.84 20.09
C GLU A 189 -14.46 -0.23 18.68
N TYR A 190 -14.99 0.98 18.48
CA TYR A 190 -14.84 1.71 17.23
C TYR A 190 -13.38 1.97 16.89
N ASN A 191 -12.56 2.41 17.85
CA ASN A 191 -11.15 2.67 17.65
C ASN A 191 -10.35 1.40 17.32
N ARG A 192 -10.65 0.26 17.98
CA ARG A 192 -10.05 -1.03 17.65
C ARG A 192 -10.37 -1.45 16.22
N ARG A 193 -11.65 -1.35 15.82
CA ARG A 193 -12.10 -1.65 14.44
C ARG A 193 -11.46 -0.72 13.41
N ARG A 194 -11.36 0.56 13.73
CA ARG A 194 -10.69 1.54 12.87
C ARG A 194 -9.20 1.22 12.71
N GLY A 195 -8.52 0.88 13.79
CA GLY A 195 -7.11 0.48 13.76
C GLY A 195 -6.89 -0.75 12.89
N SER A 196 -7.69 -1.81 13.08
CA SER A 196 -7.57 -3.03 12.26
C SER A 196 -7.83 -2.78 10.77
N LEU A 197 -8.78 -1.90 10.43
CA LEU A 197 -9.04 -1.51 9.04
C LEU A 197 -7.86 -0.74 8.43
N GLN A 198 -7.27 0.20 9.17
CA GLN A 198 -6.10 0.96 8.71
C GLN A 198 -4.89 0.05 8.47
N ASP A 199 -4.66 -0.92 9.35
CA ASP A 199 -3.60 -1.91 9.17
C ASP A 199 -3.85 -2.76 7.92
N TYR A 200 -5.08 -3.24 7.74
CA TYR A 200 -5.48 -4.00 6.55
C TYR A 200 -5.26 -3.21 5.24
N GLU A 201 -5.71 -1.95 5.19
CA GLU A 201 -5.47 -1.06 4.05
C GLU A 201 -3.97 -0.86 3.79
N GLY A 202 -3.17 -0.71 4.85
CA GLY A 202 -1.71 -0.61 4.76
C GLY A 202 -1.06 -1.85 4.14
N TYR A 203 -1.44 -3.05 4.58
CA TYR A 203 -0.94 -4.30 4.00
C TYR A 203 -1.36 -4.47 2.54
N LEU A 204 -2.60 -4.13 2.21
CA LEU A 204 -3.13 -4.25 0.87
C LEU A 204 -2.47 -3.29 -0.12
N ASN A 205 -2.15 -2.06 0.32
CA ASN A 205 -1.41 -1.11 -0.50
C ASN A 205 0.04 -1.55 -0.74
N ARG A 206 0.76 -2.03 0.28
CA ARG A 206 2.11 -2.58 0.12
C ARG A 206 2.11 -3.77 -0.84
N ALA A 207 1.15 -4.69 -0.71
CA ALA A 207 1.02 -5.82 -1.61
C ALA A 207 0.81 -5.40 -3.08
N ARG A 208 0.02 -4.35 -3.32
CA ARG A 208 -0.19 -3.78 -4.67
C ARG A 208 1.07 -3.10 -5.22
N GLU A 209 1.79 -2.37 -4.39
CA GLU A 209 3.05 -1.72 -4.77
C GLU A 209 4.12 -2.74 -5.14
N ASP A 210 4.23 -3.83 -4.37
CA ASP A 210 5.14 -4.94 -4.67
C ASP A 210 4.80 -5.60 -6.01
N GLU A 211 3.52 -5.86 -6.29
CA GLU A 211 3.08 -6.41 -7.58
C GLU A 211 3.41 -5.48 -8.75
N LEU A 212 3.14 -4.17 -8.60
CA LEU A 212 3.46 -3.17 -9.60
C LEU A 212 4.96 -3.13 -9.88
N THR A 213 5.77 -3.16 -8.82
CA THR A 213 7.23 -3.14 -8.92
C THR A 213 7.75 -4.37 -9.66
N ARG A 214 7.28 -5.59 -9.30
CA ARG A 214 7.66 -6.83 -10.01
C ARG A 214 7.28 -6.81 -11.48
N ARG A 215 6.08 -6.33 -11.81
CA ARG A 215 5.64 -6.18 -13.21
C ARG A 215 6.53 -5.21 -13.97
N GLN A 216 6.90 -4.10 -13.33
CA GLN A 216 7.78 -3.10 -13.94
C GLN A 216 9.18 -3.65 -14.16
N GLU A 217 9.76 -4.37 -13.18
CA GLU A 217 11.02 -5.08 -13.35
C GLU A 217 10.98 -6.10 -14.49
N ASN A 218 9.89 -6.86 -14.61
CA ASN A 218 9.70 -7.81 -15.71
C ASN A 218 9.61 -7.10 -17.07
N LEU A 219 8.91 -5.98 -17.15
CA LEU A 219 8.85 -5.16 -18.36
C LEU A 219 10.22 -4.61 -18.74
N ASP A 220 11.00 -4.13 -17.77
CA ASP A 220 12.35 -3.61 -17.99
C ASP A 220 13.30 -4.72 -18.47
N ARG A 221 13.18 -5.94 -17.91
CA ARG A 221 13.93 -7.11 -18.40
C ARG A 221 13.51 -7.53 -19.80
N ILE A 222 12.21 -7.50 -20.12
CA ILE A 222 11.72 -7.76 -21.48
C ILE A 222 12.26 -6.71 -22.46
N ALA A 223 12.26 -5.44 -22.07
CA ALA A 223 12.80 -4.35 -22.87
C ALA A 223 14.31 -4.55 -23.09
N ALA A 224 15.06 -4.90 -22.05
CA ALA A 224 16.48 -5.21 -22.14
C ALA A 224 16.77 -6.45 -23.02
N GLU A 225 16.00 -7.54 -22.89
CA GLU A 225 16.08 -8.72 -23.78
C GLU A 225 15.83 -8.31 -25.23
N SER A 226 14.81 -7.48 -25.48
CA SER A 226 14.46 -7.03 -26.83
C SER A 226 15.54 -6.12 -27.44
N ALA A 227 16.09 -5.20 -26.65
CA ALA A 227 17.17 -4.31 -27.08
C ALA A 227 18.46 -5.11 -27.36
N GLY A 228 18.78 -6.07 -26.49
CA GLY A 228 19.89 -7.00 -26.68
C GLY A 228 19.75 -7.83 -27.96
N ARG A 229 18.57 -8.41 -28.22
CA ARG A 229 18.28 -9.13 -29.48
C ARG A 229 18.49 -8.25 -30.70
N VAL A 230 17.94 -7.04 -30.68
CA VAL A 230 18.05 -6.10 -31.80
C VAL A 230 19.51 -5.71 -32.02
N SER A 231 20.25 -5.39 -30.97
CA SER A 231 21.69 -5.07 -31.04
C SER A 231 22.50 -6.23 -31.62
N THR A 232 22.33 -7.45 -31.10
CA THR A 232 23.03 -8.65 -31.59
C THR A 232 22.64 -8.98 -33.03
N TYR A 233 21.38 -8.79 -33.39
CA TYR A 233 20.92 -8.97 -34.77
C TYR A 233 21.62 -7.99 -35.72
N PHE A 234 21.65 -6.70 -35.41
CA PHE A 234 22.34 -5.72 -36.26
C PHE A 234 23.87 -5.88 -36.25
N GLY A 235 24.47 -6.24 -35.12
CA GLY A 235 25.90 -6.57 -35.03
C GLY A 235 26.26 -7.79 -35.90
N GLY A 236 25.46 -8.86 -35.83
CA GLY A 236 25.63 -10.04 -36.68
C GLY A 236 25.47 -9.75 -38.17
N LEU A 237 24.57 -8.83 -38.53
CA LEU A 237 24.46 -8.34 -39.90
C LEU A 237 25.69 -7.56 -40.35
N GLY A 238 26.25 -6.72 -39.48
CA GLY A 238 27.49 -5.99 -39.75
C GLY A 238 28.66 -6.93 -40.04
N ILE A 239 28.84 -7.95 -39.19
CA ILE A 239 29.88 -8.98 -39.36
C ILE A 239 29.66 -9.78 -40.66
N GLY A 240 28.42 -10.17 -40.95
CA GLY A 240 28.09 -10.89 -42.20
C GLY A 240 28.44 -10.09 -43.46
N ARG A 241 28.16 -8.77 -43.45
CA ARG A 241 28.54 -7.88 -44.55
C ARG A 241 30.04 -7.68 -44.66
N ALA A 242 30.75 -7.52 -43.54
CA ALA A 242 32.21 -7.40 -43.52
C ALA A 242 32.88 -8.67 -44.10
N ASN A 243 32.46 -9.86 -43.64
CA ASN A 243 32.98 -11.13 -44.14
C ASN A 243 32.76 -11.31 -45.65
N LYS A 244 31.62 -10.83 -46.18
CA LYS A 244 31.38 -10.82 -47.63
C LYS A 244 32.26 -9.84 -48.36
N ALA A 245 32.43 -8.62 -47.85
CA ALA A 245 33.32 -7.63 -48.43
C ALA A 245 34.76 -8.17 -48.50
N ASP A 246 35.23 -8.78 -47.40
CA ASP A 246 36.56 -9.42 -47.34
C ASP A 246 36.67 -10.60 -48.31
N ALA A 247 35.64 -11.46 -48.41
CA ALA A 247 35.62 -12.56 -49.36
C ALA A 247 35.64 -12.07 -50.82
N TYR A 248 34.92 -10.99 -51.12
CA TYR A 248 34.94 -10.34 -52.42
C TYR A 248 36.30 -9.71 -52.72
N GLN A 249 36.89 -8.99 -51.76
CA GLN A 249 38.24 -8.44 -51.90
C GLN A 249 39.28 -9.54 -52.14
N ARG A 250 39.21 -10.65 -51.41
CA ARG A 250 40.10 -11.82 -51.63
C ARG A 250 39.88 -12.42 -53.01
N LYS A 251 38.62 -12.63 -53.44
CA LYS A 251 38.32 -13.24 -54.74
C LYS A 251 38.77 -12.37 -55.91
N TYR A 252 38.47 -11.07 -55.88
CA TYR A 252 38.89 -10.15 -56.94
C TYR A 252 40.37 -9.80 -56.86
N GLY A 253 40.93 -9.70 -55.66
CA GLY A 253 42.38 -9.55 -55.46
C GLY A 253 43.15 -10.76 -55.99
N GLN A 254 42.69 -11.98 -55.74
CA GLN A 254 43.26 -13.19 -56.32
C GLN A 254 43.10 -13.23 -57.84
N ALA A 255 41.93 -12.91 -58.38
CA ALA A 255 41.74 -12.84 -59.83
C ALA A 255 42.67 -11.81 -60.49
N TYR A 256 42.89 -10.65 -59.86
CA TYR A 256 43.83 -9.64 -60.32
C TYR A 256 45.28 -10.17 -60.29
N LEU A 257 45.70 -10.79 -59.19
CA LEU A 257 47.02 -11.42 -59.08
C LEU A 257 47.23 -12.54 -60.11
N ASP A 258 46.21 -13.36 -60.36
CA ASP A 258 46.25 -14.44 -61.38
C ASP A 258 46.38 -13.86 -62.79
N THR A 259 45.68 -12.75 -63.10
CA THR A 259 45.85 -12.08 -64.40
C THR A 259 47.22 -11.44 -64.58
N LEU A 260 47.79 -10.85 -63.52
CA LEU A 260 49.15 -10.32 -63.55
C LEU A 260 50.18 -11.44 -63.75
N ARG A 261 49.99 -12.57 -63.05
CA ARG A 261 50.84 -13.75 -63.18
C ARG A 261 50.79 -14.33 -64.59
N TYR A 262 49.59 -14.46 -65.18
CA TYR A 262 49.43 -14.92 -66.56
C TYR A 262 50.09 -13.99 -67.59
N GLY A 263 50.01 -12.67 -67.38
CA GLY A 263 50.71 -11.69 -68.21
C GLY A 263 52.24 -11.81 -68.11
N TYR A 264 52.75 -12.01 -66.89
CA TYR A 264 54.16 -12.24 -66.64
C TYR A 264 54.66 -13.52 -67.32
N ASP A 265 53.99 -14.65 -67.10
CA ASP A 265 54.37 -15.94 -67.68
C ASP A 265 54.41 -15.89 -69.22
N LYS A 266 53.43 -15.21 -69.85
CA LYS A 266 53.45 -14.96 -71.30
C LYS A 266 54.60 -14.07 -71.77
N SER A 267 54.97 -13.04 -71.00
CA SER A 267 56.10 -12.19 -71.35
C SER A 267 57.43 -12.95 -71.28
N VAL A 268 57.56 -13.88 -70.34
CA VAL A 268 58.72 -14.78 -70.22
C VAL A 268 58.76 -15.77 -71.39
N GLU A 269 57.63 -16.37 -71.77
CA GLU A 269 57.55 -17.24 -72.96
C GLU A 269 57.88 -16.47 -74.26
N ALA A 270 57.37 -15.25 -74.42
CA ALA A 270 57.69 -14.41 -75.57
C ALA A 270 59.18 -14.02 -75.61
N ALA A 271 59.80 -13.73 -74.46
CA ALA A 271 61.24 -13.49 -74.37
C ALA A 271 62.05 -14.74 -74.78
N ALA A 272 61.65 -15.93 -74.31
CA ALA A 272 62.29 -17.20 -74.65
C ALA A 272 62.19 -17.56 -76.16
N LEU A 273 61.10 -17.18 -76.83
CA LEU A 273 60.89 -17.38 -78.27
C LEU A 273 61.60 -16.33 -79.15
N SER A 274 61.85 -15.14 -78.63
CA SER A 274 62.47 -14.04 -79.40
C SER A 274 64.01 -14.12 -79.50
N GLY A 275 64.66 -15.02 -78.76
CA GLY A 275 66.13 -15.12 -78.71
C GLY A 275 66.82 -13.87 -78.14
N ALA A 276 66.06 -12.90 -77.61
CA ALA A 276 66.60 -11.73 -76.94
C ALA A 276 67.02 -12.13 -75.53
N GLN A 277 68.32 -11.99 -75.22
CA GLN A 277 68.79 -11.94 -73.85
C GLN A 277 68.14 -10.73 -73.16
N THR A 278 67.00 -10.95 -72.52
CA THR A 278 66.38 -9.98 -71.62
C THR A 278 67.20 -9.93 -70.35
N GLU A 279 67.94 -8.83 -70.17
CA GLU A 279 68.47 -8.42 -68.87
C GLU A 279 67.34 -8.48 -67.84
N GLY A 280 67.59 -9.18 -66.74
CA GLY A 280 66.58 -9.53 -65.76
C GLY A 280 65.84 -8.31 -65.20
N PRO A 281 64.56 -8.46 -64.81
CA PRO A 281 63.83 -7.37 -64.18
C PRO A 281 64.57 -6.88 -62.92
N PRO A 282 64.59 -5.57 -62.64
CA PRO A 282 65.21 -5.05 -61.44
C PRO A 282 64.54 -5.67 -60.20
N PRO A 283 65.31 -5.93 -59.13
CA PRO A 283 64.79 -6.55 -57.92
C PRO A 283 63.67 -5.69 -57.33
N ILE A 284 62.52 -6.32 -57.10
CA ILE A 284 61.43 -5.75 -56.31
C ILE A 284 61.96 -5.58 -54.89
N ASN A 285 62.13 -4.33 -54.49
CA ASN A 285 62.51 -3.94 -53.15
C ASN A 285 61.32 -4.20 -52.20
N PRO A 286 61.40 -5.13 -51.23
CA PRO A 286 60.36 -5.31 -50.22
C PRO A 286 60.53 -4.22 -49.16
N GLY A 287 60.10 -3.01 -49.49
CA GLY A 287 60.12 -1.89 -48.56
C GLY A 287 59.01 -2.02 -47.51
N GLY A 288 59.41 -2.12 -46.24
CA GLY A 288 58.68 -1.54 -45.11
C GLY A 288 57.65 -2.44 -44.44
N ASN A 289 58.13 -3.43 -43.70
CA ASN A 289 57.37 -4.05 -42.62
C ASN A 289 57.74 -3.30 -41.32
N ASP A 290 57.14 -2.14 -41.10
CA ASP A 290 57.29 -1.40 -39.84
C ASP A 290 56.16 -1.81 -38.89
N THR A 291 56.47 -2.85 -38.12
CA THR A 291 55.87 -3.09 -36.81
C THR A 291 56.36 -2.01 -35.85
N ASP A 292 55.53 -1.00 -35.58
CA ASP A 292 55.71 -0.15 -34.40
C ASP A 292 54.67 -0.51 -33.34
N SER A 293 55.07 -1.46 -32.52
CA SER A 293 54.60 -1.63 -31.16
C SER A 293 55.30 -0.61 -30.26
N SER A 294 54.64 0.52 -29.95
CA SER A 294 54.98 1.30 -28.76
C SER A 294 53.88 1.15 -27.72
N SER A 295 54.20 0.34 -26.72
CA SER A 295 53.65 0.44 -25.37
C SER A 295 53.90 1.83 -24.82
N ASP A 296 52.85 2.55 -24.44
CA ASP A 296 52.94 3.52 -23.36
C ASP A 296 51.59 3.57 -22.64
N GLY A 297 51.60 2.95 -21.46
CA GLY A 297 50.57 3.14 -20.46
C GLY A 297 50.72 4.52 -19.85
N LYS A 298 49.62 5.28 -19.83
CA LYS A 298 49.35 6.25 -18.79
C LYS A 298 47.90 6.12 -18.36
N ASP A 299 47.78 5.73 -17.11
CA ASP A 299 46.65 5.98 -16.23
C ASP A 299 46.13 7.40 -16.41
N ASP A 300 44.81 7.56 -16.51
CA ASP A 300 44.06 8.69 -15.95
C ASP A 300 42.56 8.48 -16.19
N ALA A 301 41.91 7.82 -15.22
CA ALA A 301 40.55 8.17 -14.87
C ALA A 301 40.62 9.42 -13.99
N PRO A 302 39.73 10.42 -14.19
CA PRO A 302 38.62 10.43 -13.26
C PRO A 302 37.25 10.70 -13.90
N ALA A 303 36.30 9.95 -13.37
CA ALA A 303 34.86 10.15 -13.35
C ALA A 303 34.39 11.58 -13.65
N LYS A 304 33.77 11.78 -14.82
CA LYS A 304 32.80 12.87 -14.99
C LYS A 304 31.51 12.49 -14.26
N ALA A 305 31.38 13.04 -13.07
CA ALA A 305 30.19 13.01 -12.25
C ALA A 305 28.93 13.41 -13.03
N PRO A 306 27.78 12.74 -12.82
CA PRO A 306 26.51 13.18 -13.37
C PRO A 306 26.12 14.53 -12.77
N LYS A 307 25.91 15.53 -13.63
CA LYS A 307 25.34 16.82 -13.25
C LYS A 307 23.96 16.57 -12.61
N LYS A 308 23.89 16.76 -11.29
CA LYS A 308 22.65 16.91 -10.53
C LYS A 308 21.79 18.01 -11.18
N LYS A 309 20.83 17.65 -12.02
CA LYS A 309 19.69 18.51 -12.31
C LYS A 309 18.88 18.61 -11.01
N LYS A 310 19.04 19.74 -10.33
CA LYS A 310 18.13 20.21 -9.28
C LYS A 310 16.72 20.23 -9.86
N GLN A 311 15.94 19.18 -9.62
CA GLN A 311 14.49 19.31 -9.68
C GLN A 311 14.09 20.08 -8.44
N ALA A 312 13.77 21.36 -8.66
CA ALA A 312 13.18 22.22 -7.66
C ALA A 312 11.90 21.55 -7.15
N ALA A 313 11.90 21.25 -5.85
CA ALA A 313 10.72 20.93 -5.09
C ALA A 313 9.73 22.10 -5.23
N LYS A 314 8.77 21.98 -6.15
CA LYS A 314 7.50 22.70 -6.04
C LYS A 314 6.75 22.06 -4.87
N GLN A 315 7.02 22.55 -3.67
CA GLN A 315 6.08 22.50 -2.56
C GLN A 315 4.79 23.17 -3.03
N LYS A 316 3.85 22.38 -3.55
CA LYS A 316 2.45 22.78 -3.59
C LYS A 316 2.01 22.84 -2.14
N LYS A 317 2.01 24.06 -1.62
CA LYS A 317 1.31 24.50 -0.41
C LYS A 317 -0.17 24.18 -0.63
N TYR A 318 -0.59 22.95 -0.34
CA TYR A 318 -2.01 22.66 -0.11
C TYR A 318 -2.33 23.34 1.21
N GLY A 319 -2.85 24.55 1.11
CA GLY A 319 -3.51 25.21 2.23
C GLY A 319 -4.65 24.31 2.69
N TYR A 320 -4.52 23.80 3.91
CA TYR A 320 -5.66 23.37 4.70
C TYR A 320 -6.64 24.55 4.74
N LYS A 321 -7.70 24.49 3.92
CA LYS A 321 -8.94 25.19 4.27
C LYS A 321 -9.56 24.35 5.37
N SER A 322 -9.39 24.79 6.61
CA SER A 322 -10.27 24.36 7.70
C SER A 322 -11.72 24.52 7.22
N PRO A 323 -12.55 23.47 7.28
CA PRO A 323 -13.99 23.67 7.18
C PRO A 323 -14.39 24.52 8.39
N SER A 324 -14.82 25.74 8.09
CA SER A 324 -15.43 26.65 9.04
C SER A 324 -16.53 25.92 9.80
N ASN A 325 -16.48 26.02 11.14
CA ASN A 325 -17.60 25.74 12.03
C ASN A 325 -18.86 26.40 11.47
N ARG A 326 -19.74 25.62 10.83
CA ARG A 326 -21.16 25.98 10.74
C ARG A 326 -21.77 25.60 12.08
N LEU A 327 -21.84 26.62 12.94
CA LEU A 327 -22.89 26.76 13.93
C LEU A 327 -24.23 26.42 13.24
N ILE A 328 -24.77 25.24 13.53
CA ILE A 328 -26.20 25.01 13.39
C ILE A 328 -26.79 25.66 14.62
N ALA A 329 -27.30 26.87 14.42
CA ALA A 329 -28.27 27.46 15.31
C ALA A 329 -29.48 26.52 15.34
N SER A 330 -29.76 26.01 16.52
CA SER A 330 -31.05 25.42 16.87
C SER A 330 -32.09 26.54 16.86
N ASP A 331 -32.95 26.55 15.85
CA ASP A 331 -34.23 27.25 15.90
C ASP A 331 -35.34 26.21 16.06
N VAL A 332 -36.01 26.31 17.22
CA VAL A 332 -37.32 25.77 17.62
C VAL A 332 -37.42 24.27 17.92
#